data_AF-A0A1D3LNK5-F1
#
_entry.id   AF-A0A1D3LNK5-F1
#
_cell.length_a   1.000
_cell.length_b   1.000
_cell.length_c   1.000
_cell.angle_alpha   90.00
_cell.angle_beta   90.00
_cell.angle_gamma   90.00
#
_symmetry.space_group_name_H-M   'P 1'
#
loop_
_entity.id
_entity.type
_entity.pdbx_description
1 polymer ?
#
loop_
_entity_poly.entity_id
_entity_poly.type
_entity_poly.pdbx_seq_one_letter_code
_entity_poly.pdbx_strand_id
1 'polypeptide(L)'
;MLLLYLVFVVIPFIVFSYYIYKSVLSLIHEKQKKNEFFNCLKSENKQYTAFEIFANKYEVEKYAIYLKAIRNVQLDYKTNILDDINKETNDDDKENDQNIDSILEDIYNDTQYAEHNIIGNPHSSWMRKLPNVDIIKLKVMLLKKTILFLPICNKIFHDKNKKSRLYNNYFIDDNMSRDLDIQCDQFLEEFNFIIHEANCITDKWGETIISDAKKMKEDTEKANLLADQIIDEENAKKKKKKSK
;
A
#
# COMPACT_ATOMS: atom_id res chain seq x y z
N MET A 1 -55.05 -4.60 38.93
CA MET A 1 -55.09 -4.84 37.47
C MET A 1 -53.97 -4.13 36.73
N LEU A 2 -53.88 -2.80 36.76
CA LEU A 2 -52.82 -2.02 36.07
C LEU A 2 -51.39 -2.41 36.48
N LEU A 3 -51.16 -2.61 37.79
CA LEU A 3 -49.84 -2.97 38.32
C LEU A 3 -49.41 -4.40 37.93
N LEU A 4 -50.37 -5.33 37.88
CA LEU A 4 -50.16 -6.70 37.39
C LEU A 4 -49.86 -6.71 35.88
N TYR A 5 -50.56 -5.91 35.09
CA TYR A 5 -50.31 -5.79 33.65
C TYR A 5 -48.91 -5.22 33.36
N LEU A 6 -48.49 -4.21 34.13
CA LEU A 6 -47.13 -3.67 34.05
C LEU A 6 -46.06 -4.73 34.32
N VAL A 7 -46.23 -5.51 35.39
CA VAL A 7 -45.24 -6.51 35.82
C VAL A 7 -45.19 -7.73 34.90
N PHE A 8 -46.34 -8.23 34.44
CA PHE A 8 -46.41 -9.49 33.71
C PHE A 8 -46.43 -9.34 32.17
N VAL A 9 -46.73 -8.16 31.65
CA VAL A 9 -46.82 -7.93 30.19
C VAL A 9 -45.80 -6.90 29.74
N VAL A 10 -45.77 -5.72 30.35
CA VAL A 10 -44.95 -4.61 29.86
C VAL A 10 -43.46 -4.84 30.16
N ILE A 11 -43.09 -5.20 31.39
CA ILE A 11 -41.69 -5.42 31.76
C ILE A 11 -41.06 -6.59 30.96
N PRO A 12 -41.68 -7.79 30.85
CA PRO A 12 -41.12 -8.88 30.07
C PRO A 12 -40.99 -8.55 28.58
N PHE A 13 -41.96 -7.81 28.02
CA PHE A 13 -41.90 -7.36 26.63
C PHE A 13 -40.73 -6.40 26.40
N ILE A 14 -40.51 -5.43 27.28
CA ILE A 14 -39.37 -4.49 27.19
C ILE A 14 -38.04 -5.24 27.31
N VAL A 15 -37.92 -6.19 28.23
CA VAL A 15 -36.70 -7.02 28.40
C VAL A 15 -36.43 -7.85 27.15
N PHE A 16 -37.46 -8.47 26.58
CA PHE A 16 -37.37 -9.25 25.35
C PHE A 16 -36.99 -8.37 24.15
N SER A 17 -37.64 -7.21 23.99
CA SER A 17 -37.30 -6.24 22.94
C SER A 17 -35.86 -5.72 23.08
N TYR A 18 -35.39 -5.48 24.30
CA TYR A 18 -33.99 -5.11 24.55
C TYR A 18 -33.02 -6.23 24.19
N TYR A 19 -33.36 -7.49 24.49
CA TYR A 19 -32.54 -8.63 24.13
C TYR A 19 -32.45 -8.83 22.61
N ILE A 20 -33.57 -8.69 21.89
CA ILE A 20 -33.59 -8.70 20.44
C ILE A 20 -32.79 -7.52 19.88
N TYR A 21 -32.99 -6.30 20.39
CA TYR A 21 -32.23 -5.13 19.96
C TYR A 21 -30.73 -5.33 20.14
N LYS A 22 -30.28 -5.82 21.30
CA LYS A 22 -28.86 -6.10 21.57
C LYS A 22 -28.30 -7.16 20.62
N SER A 23 -29.07 -8.22 20.36
CA SER A 23 -28.68 -9.29 19.44
C SER A 23 -28.57 -8.78 18.01
N VAL A 24 -29.55 -7.99 17.55
CA VAL A 24 -29.57 -7.36 16.23
C VAL A 24 -28.42 -6.35 16.08
N LEU A 25 -28.14 -5.54 17.10
CA LEU A 25 -27.04 -4.58 17.10
C LEU A 25 -25.68 -5.29 17.02
N SER A 26 -25.51 -6.40 17.76
CA SER A 26 -24.33 -7.25 17.67
C SER A 26 -24.15 -7.80 16.26
N LEU A 27 -25.22 -8.29 15.64
CA LEU A 27 -25.23 -8.87 14.30
C LEU A 27 -24.93 -7.81 13.22
N ILE A 28 -25.48 -6.60 13.35
CA ILE A 28 -25.19 -5.46 12.47
C ILE A 28 -23.73 -5.03 12.61
N HIS A 29 -23.23 -4.88 13.84
CA HIS A 29 -21.85 -4.49 14.10
C HIS A 29 -20.85 -5.53 13.57
N GLU A 30 -21.16 -6.81 13.72
CA GLU A 30 -20.35 -7.90 13.16
C GLU A 30 -20.44 -7.97 11.63
N LYS A 31 -21.61 -7.69 11.04
CA LYS A 31 -21.76 -7.57 9.58
C LYS A 31 -21.00 -6.36 9.01
N GLN A 32 -20.96 -5.24 9.74
CA GLN A 32 -20.09 -4.10 9.41
C GLN A 32 -18.61 -4.49 9.49
N LYS A 33 -18.17 -5.17 10.56
CA LYS A 33 -16.80 -5.69 10.67
C LYS A 33 -16.43 -6.65 9.55
N LYS A 34 -17.37 -7.51 9.15
CA LYS A 34 -17.25 -8.37 7.96
C LYS A 34 -17.04 -7.52 6.70
N ASN A 35 -17.90 -6.55 6.45
CA ASN A 35 -17.80 -5.69 5.26
C ASN A 35 -16.53 -4.84 5.26
N GLU A 36 -16.10 -4.32 6.42
CA GLU A 36 -14.83 -3.63 6.58
C GLU A 36 -13.67 -4.56 6.24
N PHE A 37 -13.63 -5.76 6.83
CA PHE A 37 -12.62 -6.78 6.54
C PHE A 37 -12.55 -7.12 5.04
N PHE A 38 -13.69 -7.36 4.39
CA PHE A 38 -13.74 -7.69 2.97
C PHE A 38 -13.45 -6.52 2.02
N ASN A 39 -13.80 -5.29 2.39
CA ASN A 39 -13.41 -4.10 1.62
C ASN A 39 -11.89 -3.89 1.61
N CYS A 40 -11.16 -4.48 2.56
CA CYS A 40 -9.70 -4.37 2.63
C CYS A 40 -8.98 -5.45 1.80
N LEU A 41 -9.64 -6.59 1.58
CA LEU A 41 -9.12 -7.74 0.82
C LEU A 41 -9.43 -7.70 -0.67
N LYS A 42 -10.36 -6.84 -1.08
CA LYS A 42 -10.64 -6.63 -2.50
C LYS A 42 -9.45 -5.90 -3.14
N SER A 43 -9.01 -6.43 -4.28
CA SER A 43 -8.04 -5.83 -5.21
C SER A 43 -8.39 -4.40 -5.65
N GLU A 44 -9.62 -3.93 -5.38
CA GLU A 44 -10.10 -2.55 -5.59
C GLU A 44 -9.64 -1.55 -4.51
N ASN A 45 -8.72 -1.92 -3.60
CA ASN A 45 -8.17 -0.97 -2.64
C ASN A 45 -7.28 0.05 -3.38
N LYS A 46 -7.73 1.31 -3.44
CA LYS A 46 -6.99 2.43 -4.06
C LYS A 46 -5.53 2.53 -3.62
N GLN A 47 -5.20 2.17 -2.38
CA GLN A 47 -3.82 2.17 -1.88
C GLN A 47 -3.00 1.04 -2.50
N TYR A 48 -3.59 -0.13 -2.69
CA TYR A 48 -2.94 -1.26 -3.34
C TYR A 48 -2.70 -0.97 -4.82
N THR A 49 -3.70 -0.45 -5.52
CA THR A 49 -3.56 -0.03 -6.93
C THR A 49 -2.45 1.02 -7.08
N ALA A 50 -2.39 2.02 -6.19
CA ALA A 50 -1.32 3.02 -6.22
C ALA A 50 0.07 2.41 -5.94
N PHE A 51 0.15 1.41 -5.06
CA PHE A 51 1.39 0.67 -4.81
C PHE A 51 1.81 -0.15 -6.03
N GLU A 52 0.90 -0.91 -6.64
CA GLU A 52 1.14 -1.76 -7.81
C GLU A 52 1.65 -0.94 -9.00
N ILE A 53 0.97 0.17 -9.33
CA ILE A 53 1.40 1.11 -10.36
C ILE A 53 2.82 1.62 -10.07
N PHE A 54 3.09 2.01 -8.82
CA PHE A 54 4.41 2.49 -8.44
C PHE A 54 5.48 1.39 -8.51
N ALA A 55 5.15 0.16 -8.12
CA ALA A 55 6.06 -0.98 -8.16
C ALA A 55 6.48 -1.30 -9.59
N ASN A 56 5.53 -1.35 -10.52
CA ASN A 56 5.81 -1.55 -11.95
C ASN A 56 6.70 -0.44 -12.50
N LYS A 57 6.37 0.81 -12.17
CA LYS A 57 7.16 1.99 -12.53
C LYS A 57 8.60 1.91 -12.02
N TYR A 58 8.77 1.45 -10.79
CA TYR A 58 10.07 1.26 -10.18
C TYR A 58 10.89 0.20 -10.92
N GLU A 59 10.30 -0.95 -11.29
CA GLU A 59 10.98 -1.99 -12.05
C GLU A 59 11.46 -1.50 -13.42
N VAL A 60 10.62 -0.75 -14.13
CA VAL A 60 10.96 -0.16 -15.44
C VAL A 60 12.15 0.79 -15.33
N GLU A 61 12.15 1.70 -14.37
CA GLU A 61 13.26 2.65 -14.18
C GLU A 61 14.54 1.94 -13.73
N LYS A 62 14.42 0.94 -12.86
CA LYS A 62 15.53 0.11 -12.40
C LYS A 62 16.20 -0.59 -13.58
N TYR A 63 15.41 -1.14 -14.50
CA TYR A 63 15.92 -1.76 -15.72
C TYR A 63 16.57 -0.75 -16.68
N ALA A 64 15.99 0.44 -16.85
CA ALA A 64 16.59 1.50 -17.66
C ALA A 64 17.99 1.90 -17.15
N ILE A 65 18.16 2.02 -15.82
CA ILE A 65 19.46 2.28 -15.19
C ILE A 65 20.43 1.12 -15.43
N TYR A 66 19.97 -0.13 -15.35
CA TYR A 66 20.77 -1.31 -15.67
C TYR A 66 21.29 -1.27 -17.11
N LEU A 67 20.41 -1.03 -18.09
CA LEU A 67 20.80 -1.03 -19.51
C LEU A 67 21.83 0.07 -19.81
N LYS A 68 21.66 1.24 -19.21
CA LYS A 68 22.61 2.35 -19.30
C LYS A 68 23.97 1.99 -18.70
N ALA A 69 23.99 1.43 -17.49
CA ALA A 69 25.24 1.25 -16.73
C ALA A 69 26.01 -0.03 -17.06
N ILE A 70 25.29 -1.12 -17.35
CA ILE A 70 25.89 -2.45 -17.60
C ILE A 70 26.00 -2.73 -19.08
N ARG A 71 24.96 -2.41 -19.87
CA ARG A 71 24.94 -2.72 -21.30
C ARG A 71 25.44 -1.58 -22.18
N ASN A 72 25.79 -0.42 -21.61
CA ASN A 72 26.14 0.80 -22.33
C ASN A 72 25.11 1.19 -23.40
N VAL A 73 23.86 0.79 -23.22
CA VAL A 73 22.77 1.15 -24.12
C VAL A 73 22.17 2.44 -23.59
N GLN A 74 22.33 3.51 -24.36
CA GLN A 74 21.67 4.77 -24.06
C GLN A 74 20.22 4.67 -24.53
N LEU A 75 19.33 4.27 -23.61
CA LEU A 75 17.92 4.21 -23.95
C LEU A 75 17.27 5.56 -23.78
N ASP A 76 16.74 6.05 -24.89
CA ASP A 76 15.74 7.09 -24.95
C ASP A 76 14.36 6.43 -24.80
N TYR A 77 14.17 5.65 -23.72
CA TYR A 77 12.80 5.44 -23.27
C TYR A 77 12.32 6.83 -22.93
N LYS A 78 11.26 7.30 -23.59
CA LYS A 78 10.58 8.54 -23.23
C LYS A 78 10.35 8.49 -21.72
N THR A 79 11.21 9.14 -20.95
CA THR A 79 11.10 9.27 -19.49
C THR A 79 9.81 10.00 -19.09
N ASN A 80 9.07 10.51 -20.08
CA ASN A 80 7.71 11.03 -19.98
C ASN A 80 6.65 9.98 -19.58
N ILE A 81 6.93 8.67 -19.59
CA ILE A 81 6.02 7.67 -18.97
C ILE A 81 5.83 7.98 -17.48
N LEU A 82 6.79 8.68 -16.86
CA LEU A 82 6.81 8.94 -15.43
C LEU A 82 6.30 10.32 -15.00
N ASP A 83 6.11 11.26 -15.93
CA ASP A 83 5.80 12.66 -15.60
C ASP A 83 4.30 12.95 -15.48
N ASP A 84 3.42 12.05 -15.93
CA ASP A 84 1.97 12.28 -15.97
C ASP A 84 1.20 11.70 -14.76
N ILE A 85 1.77 11.74 -13.54
CA ILE A 85 1.00 11.41 -12.32
C ILE A 85 0.01 12.54 -11.94
N ASN A 86 0.15 13.74 -12.51
CA ASN A 86 -0.65 14.92 -12.17
C ASN A 86 -1.68 15.35 -13.23
N LYS A 87 -1.93 14.55 -14.28
CA LYS A 87 -3.00 14.86 -15.25
C LYS A 87 -4.23 14.01 -14.94
N GLU A 88 -5.36 14.70 -14.77
CA GLU A 88 -6.66 14.09 -14.51
C GLU A 88 -7.02 13.09 -15.61
N THR A 89 -7.41 11.89 -15.16
CA THR A 89 -7.96 10.73 -15.87
C THR A 89 -8.65 11.04 -17.20
N ASN A 90 -8.17 10.40 -18.27
CA ASN A 90 -8.90 10.05 -19.49
C ASN A 90 -8.15 8.91 -20.22
N ASP A 91 -8.72 8.42 -21.33
CA ASP A 91 -8.35 7.22 -22.13
C ASP A 91 -6.84 6.93 -22.36
N ASP A 92 -5.94 7.88 -22.10
CA ASP A 92 -4.48 7.74 -22.07
C ASP A 92 -3.98 6.70 -21.03
N ASP A 93 -4.74 6.41 -19.97
CA ASP A 93 -4.36 5.44 -18.93
C ASP A 93 -4.19 4.01 -19.48
N LYS A 94 -5.01 3.61 -20.46
CA LYS A 94 -4.94 2.25 -21.05
C LYS A 94 -3.76 2.04 -21.98
N GLU A 95 -3.40 3.07 -22.76
CA GLU A 95 -2.24 3.02 -23.65
C GLU A 95 -0.95 3.00 -22.82
N ASN A 96 -0.94 3.71 -21.69
CA ASN A 96 0.19 3.72 -20.76
C ASN A 96 0.36 2.35 -20.04
N ASP A 97 -0.74 1.74 -19.59
CA ASP A 97 -0.71 0.41 -18.96
C ASP A 97 -0.17 -0.67 -19.92
N GLN A 98 -0.66 -0.68 -21.17
CA GLN A 98 -0.17 -1.62 -22.20
C GLN A 98 1.32 -1.44 -22.50
N ASN A 99 1.82 -0.20 -22.47
CA ASN A 99 3.23 0.09 -22.69
C ASN A 99 4.09 -0.38 -21.49
N ILE A 100 3.63 -0.15 -20.26
CA ILE A 100 4.30 -0.67 -19.05
C ILE A 100 4.38 -2.20 -19.10
N ASP A 101 3.28 -2.88 -19.42
CA ASP A 101 3.24 -4.34 -19.51
C ASP A 101 4.22 -4.88 -20.56
N SER A 102 4.29 -4.24 -21.73
CA SER A 102 5.26 -4.62 -22.76
C SER A 102 6.71 -4.48 -22.28
N ILE A 103 7.05 -3.42 -21.54
CA ILE A 103 8.41 -3.23 -21.02
C ILE A 103 8.70 -4.23 -19.90
N LEU A 104 7.72 -4.51 -19.03
CA LEU A 104 7.87 -5.55 -18.01
C LEU A 104 8.12 -6.91 -18.67
N GLU A 105 7.44 -7.23 -19.76
CA GLU A 105 7.70 -8.45 -20.53
C GLU A 105 9.14 -8.50 -21.09
N ASP A 106 9.67 -7.38 -21.60
CA ASP A 106 11.08 -7.28 -21.99
C ASP A 106 12.04 -7.52 -20.80
N ILE A 107 11.71 -7.00 -19.61
CA ILE A 107 12.48 -7.22 -18.39
C ILE A 107 12.51 -8.70 -18.01
N TYR A 108 11.35 -9.36 -18.05
CA TYR A 108 11.24 -10.79 -17.74
C TYR A 108 11.96 -11.68 -18.75
N ASN A 109 12.00 -11.25 -20.01
CA ASN A 109 12.67 -11.97 -21.09
C ASN A 109 14.19 -11.68 -21.19
N ASP A 110 14.69 -10.60 -20.57
CA ASP A 110 16.14 -10.32 -20.51
C ASP A 110 16.85 -11.24 -19.50
N THR A 111 17.28 -12.40 -19.99
CA THR A 111 18.10 -13.36 -19.24
C THR A 111 19.36 -12.74 -18.61
N GLN A 112 19.98 -11.73 -19.23
CA GLN A 112 21.16 -11.08 -18.67
C GLN A 112 20.82 -10.17 -17.49
N TYR A 113 19.64 -9.54 -17.50
CA TYR A 113 19.17 -8.78 -16.35
C TYR A 113 19.01 -9.67 -15.13
N ALA A 114 18.40 -10.85 -15.30
CA ALA A 114 18.26 -11.86 -14.25
C ALA A 114 19.62 -12.38 -13.76
N GLU A 115 20.56 -12.68 -14.65
CA GLU A 115 21.91 -13.14 -14.30
C GLU A 115 22.70 -12.10 -13.50
N HIS A 116 22.63 -10.83 -13.90
CA HIS A 116 23.33 -9.75 -13.18
C HIS A 116 22.62 -9.36 -11.87
N ASN A 117 21.31 -9.59 -11.78
CA ASN A 117 20.52 -9.46 -10.57
C ASN A 117 20.64 -10.74 -9.71
N ILE A 118 21.86 -11.09 -9.32
CA ILE A 118 22.18 -12.34 -8.62
C ILE A 118 21.36 -12.44 -7.33
N ILE A 119 20.37 -13.34 -7.34
CA ILE A 119 19.54 -13.67 -6.18
C ILE A 119 20.40 -14.43 -5.17
N GLY A 120 20.49 -13.90 -3.95
CA GLY A 120 21.12 -14.59 -2.81
C GLY A 120 22.41 -13.97 -2.27
N ASN A 121 23.09 -13.10 -3.03
CA ASN A 121 24.19 -12.28 -2.49
C ASN A 121 24.05 -10.80 -2.89
N PRO A 122 23.54 -9.95 -1.96
CA PRO A 122 23.40 -8.51 -2.21
C PRO A 122 24.71 -7.78 -2.52
N HIS A 123 25.87 -8.31 -2.10
CA HIS A 123 27.16 -7.68 -2.34
C HIS A 123 27.64 -7.80 -3.79
N SER A 124 27.16 -8.78 -4.54
CA SER A 124 27.50 -8.96 -5.96
C SER A 124 26.54 -8.26 -6.92
N SER A 125 25.52 -7.57 -6.39
CA SER A 125 24.52 -6.89 -7.21
C SER A 125 25.15 -5.86 -8.15
N TRP A 126 24.65 -5.81 -9.38
CA TRP A 126 25.01 -4.79 -10.37
C TRP A 126 24.72 -3.36 -9.86
N MET A 127 23.74 -3.19 -8.97
CA MET A 127 23.35 -1.89 -8.41
C MET A 127 24.50 -1.21 -7.65
N ARG A 128 25.46 -1.99 -7.13
CA ARG A 128 26.64 -1.47 -6.43
C ARG A 128 27.70 -0.90 -7.37
N LYS A 129 27.61 -1.20 -8.67
CA LYS A 129 28.53 -0.71 -9.70
C LYS A 129 28.10 0.66 -10.24
N LEU A 130 26.96 1.17 -9.80
CA LEU A 130 26.39 2.43 -10.27
C LEU A 130 27.13 3.65 -9.72
N PRO A 131 27.11 4.78 -10.45
CA PRO A 131 27.59 6.05 -9.92
C PRO A 131 26.67 6.54 -8.79
N ASN A 132 27.22 7.34 -7.88
CA ASN A 132 26.50 7.84 -6.69
C ASN A 132 25.16 8.52 -7.01
N VAL A 133 25.05 9.23 -8.14
CA VAL A 133 23.81 9.91 -8.55
C VAL A 133 22.69 8.90 -8.81
N ASP A 134 22.98 7.82 -9.53
CA ASP A 134 22.00 6.78 -9.88
C ASP A 134 21.66 5.92 -8.64
N ILE A 135 22.63 5.70 -7.74
CA ILE A 135 22.39 5.06 -6.42
C ILE A 135 21.39 5.89 -5.61
N ILE A 136 21.58 7.20 -5.50
CA ILE A 136 20.66 8.08 -4.75
C ILE A 136 19.26 8.03 -5.37
N LYS A 137 19.16 8.04 -6.70
CA LYS A 137 17.87 7.91 -7.40
C LYS A 137 17.15 6.62 -7.02
N LEU A 138 17.83 5.47 -7.11
CA LEU A 138 17.26 4.17 -6.72
C LEU A 138 16.85 4.14 -5.24
N LYS A 139 17.67 4.71 -4.34
CA LYS A 139 17.31 4.80 -2.90
C LYS A 139 16.01 5.55 -2.68
N VAL A 140 15.86 6.71 -3.31
CA VAL A 140 14.64 7.53 -3.19
C VAL A 140 13.42 6.77 -3.72
N MET A 141 13.56 6.07 -4.84
CA MET A 141 12.45 5.32 -5.42
C MET A 141 12.07 4.10 -4.57
N LEU A 142 13.04 3.34 -4.07
CA LEU A 142 12.78 2.21 -3.18
C LEU A 142 12.15 2.66 -1.85
N LEU A 143 12.57 3.81 -1.30
CA LEU A 143 11.91 4.41 -0.14
C LEU A 143 10.46 4.77 -0.42
N LYS A 144 10.17 5.40 -1.57
CA LYS A 144 8.79 5.70 -1.98
C LYS A 144 7.93 4.44 -2.12
N LYS A 145 8.47 3.38 -2.75
CA LYS A 145 7.83 2.06 -2.84
C LYS A 145 7.49 1.53 -1.44
N THR A 146 8.46 1.58 -0.52
CA THR A 146 8.32 1.12 0.86
C THR A 146 7.25 1.93 1.63
N ILE A 147 7.21 3.25 1.46
CA ILE A 147 6.22 4.12 2.11
C ILE A 147 4.79 3.77 1.68
N LEU A 148 4.57 3.48 0.38
CA LEU A 148 3.27 3.05 -0.14
C LEU A 148 2.89 1.65 0.36
N PHE A 149 3.87 0.76 0.51
CA PHE A 149 3.67 -0.62 0.91
C PHE A 149 3.31 -0.78 2.40
N LEU A 150 3.95 -0.02 3.28
CA LEU A 150 3.84 -0.18 4.75
C LEU A 150 2.40 -0.15 5.29
N PRO A 151 1.54 0.81 4.90
CA PRO A 151 0.14 0.82 5.33
C PRO A 151 -0.63 -0.44 4.92
N ILE A 152 -0.35 -0.97 3.74
CA ILE A 152 -1.01 -2.17 3.20
C ILE A 152 -0.61 -3.39 4.04
N CYS A 153 0.69 -3.59 4.29
CA CYS A 153 1.18 -4.66 5.16
C CYS A 153 0.59 -4.58 6.55
N ASN A 154 0.66 -3.42 7.21
CA ASN A 154 0.14 -3.25 8.57
C ASN A 154 -1.34 -3.63 8.66
N LYS A 155 -2.11 -3.27 7.64
CA LYS A 155 -3.55 -3.58 7.56
C LYS A 155 -3.79 -5.08 7.41
N ILE A 156 -3.10 -5.74 6.49
CA ILE A 156 -3.23 -7.17 6.22
C ILE A 156 -2.79 -8.02 7.41
N PHE A 157 -1.66 -7.70 8.03
CA PHE A 157 -1.18 -8.42 9.22
C PHE A 157 -2.10 -8.21 10.44
N HIS A 158 -2.65 -7.02 10.60
CA HIS A 158 -3.65 -6.76 11.64
C HIS A 158 -4.93 -7.60 11.42
N ASP A 159 -5.34 -7.79 10.16
CA ASP A 159 -6.52 -8.56 9.81
C ASP A 159 -6.30 -10.08 9.87
N LYS A 160 -5.08 -10.57 9.62
CA LYS A 160 -4.69 -11.98 9.86
C LYS A 160 -4.98 -12.41 11.30
N ASN A 161 -4.76 -11.53 12.27
CA ASN A 161 -5.04 -11.81 13.69
C ASN A 161 -6.55 -12.02 13.97
N LYS A 162 -7.44 -11.52 13.11
CA LYS A 162 -8.90 -11.71 13.23
C LYS A 162 -9.40 -12.97 12.51
N LYS A 163 -8.58 -13.59 11.65
CA LYS A 163 -8.96 -14.74 10.80
C LYS A 163 -9.61 -15.87 11.59
N SER A 164 -8.95 -16.35 12.65
CA SER A 164 -9.46 -17.49 13.44
C SER A 164 -10.85 -17.21 14.03
N ARG A 165 -11.09 -16.00 14.53
CA ARG A 165 -12.41 -15.62 15.07
C ARG A 165 -13.48 -15.57 13.97
N LEU A 166 -13.14 -15.06 12.80
CA LEU A 166 -14.09 -14.95 11.67
C LEU A 166 -14.42 -16.33 11.10
N TYR A 167 -13.42 -17.21 11.01
CA TYR A 167 -13.58 -18.59 10.53
C TYR A 167 -14.44 -19.42 11.49
N ASN A 168 -14.12 -19.41 12.79
CA ASN A 168 -14.85 -20.19 13.79
C ASN A 168 -16.31 -19.76 13.95
N ASN A 169 -16.64 -18.51 13.59
CA ASN A 169 -18.00 -17.99 13.62
C ASN A 169 -18.72 -18.09 12.26
N TYR A 170 -18.19 -18.87 11.30
CA TYR A 170 -18.76 -19.09 9.97
C TYR A 170 -18.96 -17.82 9.12
N PHE A 171 -18.18 -16.77 9.37
CA PHE A 171 -18.27 -15.52 8.60
C PHE A 171 -17.44 -15.55 7.31
N ILE A 172 -16.44 -16.42 7.26
CA ILE A 172 -15.57 -16.71 6.10
C ILE A 172 -15.52 -18.23 5.88
N ASP A 173 -15.40 -18.67 4.64
CA ASP A 173 -15.27 -20.08 4.28
C ASP A 173 -13.80 -20.51 4.11
N ASP A 174 -13.57 -21.79 3.83
CA ASP A 174 -12.24 -22.38 3.64
C ASP A 174 -11.46 -21.70 2.51
N ASN A 175 -12.14 -21.35 1.42
CA ASN A 175 -11.51 -20.70 0.27
C ASN A 175 -11.05 -19.29 0.65
N MET A 176 -11.91 -18.51 1.30
CA MET A 176 -11.59 -17.15 1.76
C MET A 176 -10.47 -17.15 2.80
N SER A 177 -10.44 -18.15 3.70
CA SER A 177 -9.34 -18.30 4.65
C SER A 177 -8.02 -18.58 3.93
N ARG A 178 -8.04 -19.46 2.92
CA ARG A 178 -6.85 -19.80 2.13
C ARG A 178 -6.37 -18.62 1.30
N ASP A 179 -7.27 -17.88 0.67
CA ASP A 179 -6.92 -16.70 -0.13
C ASP A 179 -6.26 -15.62 0.72
N LEU A 180 -6.71 -15.43 1.96
CA LEU A 180 -6.07 -14.53 2.91
C LEU A 180 -4.63 -14.96 3.26
N ASP A 181 -4.42 -16.26 3.46
CA ASP A 181 -3.07 -16.78 3.73
C ASP A 181 -2.15 -16.57 2.52
N ILE A 182 -2.63 -16.87 1.31
CA ILE A 182 -1.90 -16.63 0.06
C ILE A 182 -1.52 -15.16 -0.09
N GLN A 183 -2.46 -14.25 0.13
CA GLN A 183 -2.16 -12.81 0.08
C GLN A 183 -1.10 -12.45 1.11
N CYS A 184 -1.25 -12.89 2.37
CA CYS A 184 -0.24 -12.62 3.41
C CYS A 184 1.16 -13.09 3.00
N ASP A 185 1.26 -14.25 2.36
CA ASP A 185 2.53 -14.82 1.89
C ASP A 185 3.11 -13.98 0.74
N GLN A 186 2.29 -13.56 -0.23
CA GLN A 186 2.69 -12.64 -1.31
C GLN A 186 3.21 -11.30 -0.77
N PHE A 187 2.53 -10.71 0.21
CA PHE A 187 2.98 -9.46 0.85
C PHE A 187 4.26 -9.66 1.66
N LEU A 188 4.45 -10.81 2.29
CA LEU A 188 5.66 -11.11 3.03
C LEU A 188 6.85 -11.32 2.07
N GLU A 189 6.61 -11.95 0.92
CA GLU A 189 7.60 -12.10 -0.14
C GLU A 189 8.03 -10.74 -0.70
N GLU A 190 7.09 -9.87 -1.05
CA GLU A 190 7.39 -8.51 -1.52
C GLU A 190 8.13 -7.68 -0.46
N PHE A 191 7.79 -7.85 0.81
CA PHE A 191 8.52 -7.24 1.92
C PHE A 191 9.99 -7.69 1.96
N ASN A 192 10.24 -8.99 1.77
CA ASN A 192 11.58 -9.55 1.72
C ASN A 192 12.35 -9.08 0.49
N PHE A 193 11.69 -8.91 -0.66
CA PHE A 193 12.30 -8.32 -1.85
C PHE A 193 12.77 -6.89 -1.60
N ILE A 194 11.94 -6.04 -0.99
CA ILE A 194 12.34 -4.67 -0.62
C ILE A 194 13.58 -4.66 0.26
N ILE A 195 13.65 -5.55 1.27
CA ILE A 195 14.82 -5.68 2.16
C ILE A 195 16.06 -6.14 1.37
N HIS A 196 15.89 -7.15 0.51
CA HIS A 196 16.97 -7.67 -0.32
C HIS A 196 17.52 -6.59 -1.26
N GLU A 197 16.65 -5.86 -1.95
CA GLU A 197 17.02 -4.77 -2.84
C GLU A 197 17.71 -3.61 -2.12
N ALA A 198 17.25 -3.26 -0.91
CA ALA A 198 17.92 -2.27 -0.08
C ALA A 198 19.37 -2.70 0.19
N ASN A 199 19.58 -3.97 0.53
CA ASN A 199 20.91 -4.55 0.72
C ASN A 199 21.71 -4.64 -0.60
N CYS A 200 21.07 -4.75 -1.76
CA CYS A 200 21.74 -4.68 -3.06
C CYS A 200 22.26 -3.27 -3.33
N ILE A 201 21.53 -2.23 -2.93
CA ILE A 201 21.91 -0.83 -3.15
C ILE A 201 22.96 -0.37 -2.12
N THR A 202 22.81 -0.74 -0.85
CA THR A 202 23.71 -0.31 0.23
C THR A 202 23.79 -1.38 1.30
N ASP A 203 25.01 -1.61 1.79
CA ASP A 203 25.23 -2.62 2.81
C ASP A 203 24.41 -2.37 4.08
N LYS A 204 23.74 -3.42 4.56
CA LYS A 204 22.85 -3.44 5.74
C LYS A 204 21.68 -2.45 5.71
N TRP A 205 21.40 -1.82 4.56
CA TRP A 205 20.30 -0.86 4.50
C TRP A 205 18.92 -1.51 4.67
N GLY A 206 18.80 -2.80 4.34
CA GLY A 206 17.58 -3.57 4.61
C GLY A 206 17.19 -3.64 6.09
N GLU A 207 18.14 -3.44 7.02
CA GLU A 207 17.86 -3.39 8.45
C GLU A 207 17.16 -2.09 8.88
N THR A 208 17.33 -1.01 8.12
CA THR A 208 16.91 0.34 8.51
C THR A 208 15.85 0.95 7.59
N ILE A 209 15.73 0.47 6.35
CA ILE A 209 14.82 1.04 5.33
C ILE A 209 13.37 1.16 5.82
N ILE A 210 12.88 0.20 6.60
CA ILE A 210 11.53 0.23 7.18
C ILE A 210 11.38 1.37 8.20
N SER A 211 12.40 1.57 9.03
CA SER A 211 12.40 2.65 10.01
C SER A 211 12.54 4.02 9.35
N ASP A 212 13.33 4.11 8.27
CA ASP A 212 13.50 5.32 7.48
C ASP A 212 12.20 5.70 6.77
N ALA A 213 11.53 4.73 6.13
CA ALA A 213 10.25 4.93 5.49
C ALA A 213 9.16 5.39 6.49
N LYS A 214 9.13 4.81 7.70
CA LYS A 214 8.22 5.25 8.77
C LYS A 214 8.49 6.70 9.17
N LYS A 215 9.75 7.07 9.45
CA LYS A 215 10.13 8.45 9.79
C LYS A 215 9.76 9.43 8.68
N MET A 216 10.09 9.11 7.43
CA MET A 216 9.74 9.96 6.29
C MET A 216 8.24 10.16 6.16
N LYS A 217 7.44 9.10 6.37
CA LYS A 217 5.99 9.21 6.35
C LYS A 217 5.48 10.15 7.45
N GLU A 218 5.94 9.96 8.70
CA GLU A 218 5.57 10.82 9.84
C GLU A 218 5.98 12.28 9.62
N ASP A 219 7.17 12.52 9.08
CA ASP A 219 7.67 13.86 8.83
C ASP A 219 6.92 14.55 7.68
N THR A 220 6.53 13.78 6.65
CA THR A 220 5.67 14.28 5.56
C THR A 220 4.28 14.63 6.08
N GLU A 221 3.69 13.81 6.95
CA GLU A 221 2.40 14.10 7.58
C GLU A 221 2.46 15.37 8.45
N LYS A 222 3.53 15.54 9.24
CA LYS A 222 3.77 16.78 10.02
C LYS A 222 3.94 18.00 9.12
N ALA A 223 4.69 17.87 8.02
CA ALA A 223 4.92 18.96 7.08
C ALA A 223 3.62 19.40 6.40
N ASN A 224 2.77 18.45 6.00
CA ASN A 224 1.46 18.75 5.41
C ASN A 224 0.54 19.49 6.39
N LEU A 225 0.49 19.06 7.66
CA LEU A 225 -0.29 19.74 8.69
C LEU A 225 0.17 21.19 8.91
N LEU A 226 1.48 21.43 8.90
CA LEU A 226 2.03 22.79 9.00
C LEU A 226 1.69 23.63 7.76
N ALA A 227 1.73 23.04 6.56
CA ALA A 227 1.33 23.73 5.33
C ALA A 227 -0.15 24.15 5.37
N ASP A 228 -1.03 23.27 5.81
CA ASP A 228 -2.47 23.57 5.95
C ASP A 228 -2.71 24.71 6.95
N GLN A 229 -2.02 24.71 8.09
CA GLN A 229 -2.10 25.78 9.08
C GLN A 229 -1.65 27.13 8.51
N ILE A 230 -0.58 27.16 7.72
CA ILE A 230 -0.09 28.38 7.05
C ILE A 230 -1.14 28.90 6.04
N ILE A 231 -1.73 28.01 5.25
CA ILE A 231 -2.78 28.35 4.28
C ILE A 231 -4.01 28.94 4.99
N ASP A 232 -4.44 28.33 6.09
CA ASP A 232 -5.58 28.80 6.87
C ASP A 232 -5.32 30.16 7.52
N GLU A 233 -4.11 30.38 8.06
CA GLU A 233 -3.70 31.68 8.57
C GLU A 233 -3.69 32.76 7.48
N GLU A 234 -3.16 32.44 6.29
CA GLU A 234 -3.17 33.37 5.16
C GLU A 234 -4.59 33.70 4.70
N ASN A 235 -5.46 32.70 4.63
CA ASN A 235 -6.86 32.88 4.26
C ASN A 235 -7.63 33.71 5.31
N ALA A 236 -7.34 33.53 6.60
CA ALA A 236 -7.90 34.34 7.67
C ALA A 236 -7.40 35.80 7.62
N LYS A 237 -6.11 36.02 7.32
CA LYS A 237 -5.53 37.37 7.11
C LYS A 237 -6.14 38.06 5.89
N LYS A 238 -6.36 37.33 4.78
CA LYS A 238 -7.03 37.84 3.56
C LYS A 238 -8.51 38.19 3.83
N LYS A 239 -9.25 37.39 4.60
CA LYS A 239 -10.64 37.69 5.01
C LYS A 239 -10.72 38.94 5.90
N LYS A 240 -9.81 39.11 6.86
CA LYS A 240 -9.75 40.32 7.72
C LYS A 240 -9.40 41.61 6.96
N LYS A 241 -8.66 41.52 5.84
CA LYS A 241 -8.35 42.66 4.97
C LYS A 241 -9.50 43.06 4.04
N LYS A 242 -10.41 42.13 3.68
CA LYS A 242 -11.59 42.42 2.85
C LYS A 242 -12.80 42.94 3.63
N SER A 243 -12.79 42.86 4.96
CA SER A 243 -13.86 43.35 5.84
C SER A 243 -13.57 44.74 6.45
N LYS A 244 -12.54 45.43 5.96
CA LYS A 244 -12.20 46.83 6.28
C LYS A 244 -12.31 47.64 5.01
#